data_AF-A0A7C3B2G3-F1
#
_entry.id   AF-A0A7C3B2G3-F1
#
_cell.length_a   1.000
_cell.length_b   1.000
_cell.length_c   1.000
_cell.angle_alpha   90.00
_cell.angle_beta   90.00
_cell.angle_gamma   90.00
#
_symmetry.space_group_name_H-M   'P 1'
#
loop_
_entity.id
_entity.type
_entity.pdbx_description
1 polymer ?
#
loop_
_entity_poly.entity_id
_entity_poly.type
_entity_poly.pdbx_seq_one_letter_code
_entity_poly.pdbx_strand_id
1 'polypeptide(L)' 'MNENRGENKVNGSKVGKRVRLISTARSDAGVKCGDTGTIWHVVASNGVIRVNWDNGARLDLHPEKDKWEAQEPS' A
#
# COMPACT_ATOMS: atom_id res chain seq x y z
N MET A 1 18.26 -6.68 35.21
CA MET A 1 18.17 -7.31 33.87
C MET A 1 16.93 -6.73 33.23
N ASN A 2 17.08 -5.74 32.36
CA ASN A 2 15.94 -5.05 31.77
C ASN A 2 15.89 -5.44 30.29
N GLU A 3 14.93 -6.31 29.95
CA GLU A 3 14.60 -6.71 28.59
C GLU A 3 14.15 -5.48 27.80
N ASN A 4 15.04 -4.98 26.94
CA ASN A 4 14.68 -4.12 25.82
C ASN A 4 13.85 -4.95 24.84
N ARG A 5 12.54 -5.05 25.06
CA ARG A 5 11.60 -5.43 24.02
C ARG A 5 11.58 -4.31 22.99
N GLY A 6 12.40 -4.47 21.95
CA GLY A 6 12.27 -3.72 20.71
C GLY A 6 10.87 -3.95 20.16
N GLU A 7 9.97 -3.01 20.45
CA GLU A 7 8.70 -2.89 19.75
C GLU A 7 9.03 -2.78 18.27
N ASN A 8 8.72 -3.84 17.53
CA ASN A 8 8.87 -3.93 16.08
C ASN A 8 7.90 -2.92 15.43
N LYS A 9 8.30 -1.66 15.45
CA LYS A 9 7.60 -0.49 14.96
C LYS A 9 7.51 -0.58 13.43
N VAL A 10 6.32 -0.30 12.90
CA VAL A 10 6.04 0.03 11.49
C VAL A 10 5.91 -1.17 10.52
N ASN A 11 4.81 -1.92 10.60
CA ASN A 11 4.21 -2.51 9.39
C ASN A 11 2.66 -2.49 9.37
N GLY A 12 2.00 -2.31 10.52
CA GLY A 12 0.54 -2.11 10.59
C GLY A 12 0.06 -0.67 10.36
N SER A 13 0.94 0.33 10.39
CA SER A 13 0.57 1.76 10.36
C SER A 13 -0.01 2.25 9.02
N LYS A 14 0.13 1.47 7.95
CA LYS A 14 -0.34 1.84 6.61
C LYS A 14 -1.77 1.36 6.31
N VAL A 15 -2.29 0.38 7.05
CA VAL A 15 -3.66 -0.13 6.84
C VAL A 15 -4.66 0.96 7.19
N GLY A 16 -5.70 1.11 6.35
CA GLY A 16 -6.70 2.16 6.43
C GLY A 16 -6.29 3.48 5.76
N LYS A 17 -5.02 3.64 5.37
CA LYS A 17 -4.57 4.85 4.67
C LYS A 17 -5.00 4.83 3.20
N ARG A 18 -5.26 6.03 2.69
CA ARG A 18 -5.51 6.30 1.27
C ARG A 18 -4.18 6.25 0.51
N VAL A 19 -4.22 5.74 -0.70
CA VAL A 19 -3.08 5.76 -1.63
C VAL A 19 -3.51 6.26 -3.00
N ARG A 20 -2.58 6.86 -3.72
CA ARG A 20 -2.73 7.24 -5.12
C ARG A 20 -1.67 6.53 -5.96
N LEU A 21 -2.08 5.93 -7.08
CA LEU A 21 -1.15 5.30 -8.01
C LEU A 21 -0.40 6.38 -8.79
N ILE A 22 0.94 6.34 -8.78
CA ILE A 22 1.79 7.23 -9.57
C ILE A 22 2.20 6.53 -10.87
N SER A 23 2.59 5.26 -10.79
CA SER A 23 3.02 4.47 -11.95
C SER A 23 2.94 2.98 -11.65
N THR A 24 2.60 2.18 -12.66
CA THR A 24 2.65 0.72 -12.61
C THR A 24 3.14 0.19 -13.95
N ALA A 25 3.85 -0.94 -13.93
CA ALA A 25 4.19 -1.67 -15.14
C ALA A 25 2.99 -2.48 -15.70
N ARG A 26 1.89 -2.59 -14.94
CA ARG A 26 0.72 -3.42 -15.29
C ARG A 26 -0.38 -2.58 -15.92
N SER A 27 -0.42 -2.56 -17.25
CA SER A 27 -1.47 -1.87 -18.03
C SER A 27 -2.80 -2.62 -18.04
N ASP A 28 -2.83 -3.90 -17.67
CA ASP A 28 -3.99 -4.79 -17.69
C ASP A 28 -4.82 -4.77 -16.38
N ALA A 29 -4.34 -4.09 -15.34
CA ALA A 29 -4.89 -4.22 -13.99
C ALA A 29 -6.17 -3.41 -13.72
N GLY A 30 -6.64 -2.63 -14.70
CA GLY A 30 -7.83 -1.77 -14.56
C GLY A 30 -7.64 -0.54 -13.66
N VAL A 31 -6.42 -0.27 -13.20
CA VAL A 31 -6.03 0.94 -12.44
C VAL A 31 -5.18 1.83 -13.34
N LYS A 32 -5.41 3.13 -13.30
CA LYS A 32 -4.65 4.15 -14.03
C LYS A 32 -3.86 5.02 -13.07
N CYS A 33 -2.78 5.62 -13.55
CA CYS A 33 -2.07 6.65 -12.78
C CYS A 33 -3.06 7.75 -12.38
N GLY A 34 -3.04 8.11 -11.10
CA GLY A 34 -3.96 9.05 -10.50
C GLY A 34 -5.13 8.42 -9.75
N ASP A 35 -5.46 7.15 -10.01
CA ASP A 35 -6.51 6.44 -9.27
C ASP A 35 -6.13 6.30 -7.80
N THR A 36 -7.15 6.29 -6.95
CA THR A 36 -7.01 6.18 -5.50
C THR A 36 -7.68 4.95 -4.95
N GLY A 37 -7.19 4.52 -3.78
CA GLY A 37 -7.75 3.39 -3.05
C GLY A 37 -7.34 3.40 -1.59
N THR A 38 -7.84 2.43 -0.84
CA THR A 38 -7.57 2.27 0.58
C THR A 38 -6.75 1.01 0.82
N ILE A 39 -5.64 1.12 1.53
CA ILE A 39 -4.83 -0.04 1.93
C ILE A 39 -5.64 -0.86 2.93
N TRP A 40 -5.89 -2.13 2.64
CA TRP A 40 -6.56 -3.02 3.59
C TRP A 40 -5.60 -4.06 4.18
N HIS A 41 -4.45 -4.32 3.54
CA HIS A 41 -3.46 -5.25 4.07
C HIS A 41 -2.05 -4.96 3.54
N VAL A 42 -1.04 -5.23 4.36
CA VAL A 42 0.38 -5.16 3.99
C VAL A 42 1.03 -6.51 4.29
N VAL A 43 1.60 -7.13 3.27
CA VAL A 43 2.27 -8.43 3.39
C VAL A 43 3.67 -8.20 3.97
N ALA A 44 3.88 -8.61 5.23
CA ALA A 44 5.12 -8.34 5.95
C ALA A 44 6.38 -8.96 5.34
N SER A 45 6.24 -10.06 4.58
CA SER A 45 7.39 -10.78 4.02
C SER A 45 8.03 -10.10 2.81
N ASN A 46 7.26 -9.35 2.02
CA ASN A 46 7.74 -8.75 0.76
C ASN A 46 7.27 -7.29 0.56
N GLY A 47 6.55 -6.73 1.54
CA GLY A 47 6.05 -5.36 1.49
C GLY A 47 4.95 -5.14 0.45
N VAL A 48 4.35 -6.19 -0.12
CA VAL A 48 3.22 -6.04 -1.05
C VAL A 48 2.03 -5.44 -0.32
N ILE A 49 1.42 -4.42 -0.95
CA ILE A 49 0.31 -3.68 -0.38
C ILE A 49 -0.95 -4.02 -1.14
N ARG A 50 -1.94 -4.55 -0.42
CA ARG A 50 -3.26 -4.83 -0.98
C ARG A 50 -4.16 -3.63 -0.79
N VAL A 51 -4.77 -3.19 -1.88
CA VAL A 51 -5.55 -1.95 -1.96
C VAL A 51 -6.95 -2.26 -2.45
N ASN A 52 -7.95 -1.68 -1.78
CA ASN A 52 -9.31 -1.58 -2.29
C ASN A 52 -9.37 -0.29 -3.10
N TRP A 53 -9.25 -0.42 -4.42
CA TRP A 53 -9.32 0.72 -5.34
C TRP A 53 -10.75 1.24 -5.43
N ASP A 54 -10.91 2.57 -5.48
CA ASP A 54 -12.22 3.22 -5.51
C ASP A 54 -13.00 2.86 -6.79
N ASN A 55 -12.29 2.52 -7.86
CA ASN A 55 -12.85 2.06 -9.14
C ASN A 55 -13.19 0.56 -9.17
N GLY A 56 -12.98 -0.18 -8.06
CA GLY A 56 -13.25 -1.61 -7.94
C GLY A 56 -12.19 -2.54 -8.56
N ALA A 57 -11.08 -2.00 -9.07
CA ALA A 57 -10.02 -2.78 -9.66
C ALA A 57 -9.26 -3.64 -8.64
N ARG A 58 -8.54 -4.65 -9.15
CA ARG A 58 -7.78 -5.61 -8.35
C ARG A 58 -6.30 -5.53 -8.72
N LEU A 59 -5.60 -4.54 -8.14
CA LEU A 59 -4.16 -4.40 -8.23
C LEU A 59 -3.55 -4.38 -6.83
N ASP A 60 -2.66 -5.33 -6.57
CA ASP A 60 -1.75 -5.26 -5.43
C ASP A 60 -0.51 -4.46 -5.83
N LEU A 61 -0.05 -3.56 -4.97
CA LEU A 61 1.12 -2.71 -5.20
C LEU A 61 2.38 -3.42 -4.72
N HIS A 62 3.31 -3.62 -5.63
CA HIS A 62 4.64 -4.14 -5.35
C HIS A 62 5.62 -2.97 -5.21
N PRO A 63 6.32 -2.81 -4.08
CA PRO A 63 7.22 -1.67 -3.85
C PRO A 63 8.36 -1.59 -4.87
N GLU A 64 8.73 -2.70 -5.51
CA GLU A 64 9.78 -2.76 -6.53
C GLU A 64 9.27 -2.45 -7.95
N LYS A 65 7.96 -2.52 -8.20
CA LYS A 65 7.38 -2.41 -9.56
C LYS A 65 6.43 -1.23 -9.71
N ASP A 66 5.83 -0.78 -8.61
CA ASP A 66 4.77 0.21 -8.59
C ASP A 66 5.20 1.40 -7.75
N LYS A 67 4.91 2.60 -8.27
CA LYS A 67 5.09 3.86 -7.55
C LYS A 67 3.74 4.35 -7.09
N TRP A 68 3.65 4.71 -5.82
CA TRP A 68 2.44 5.21 -5.19
C TRP A 68 2.79 6.16 -4.05
N GLU A 69 1.85 7.01 -3.69
CA GLU A 69 1.96 7.94 -2.56
C GLU A 69 0.85 7.64 -1.54
N ALA A 70 1.19 7.71 -0.25
CA ALA A 70 0.18 7.73 0.80
C ALA A 70 -0.44 9.12 0.87
N GLN A 71 -1.77 9.19 0.87
CA GLN A 71 -2.48 10.43 1.16
C GLN A 71 -2.72 10.47 2.67
N GLU A 72 -2.20 11.49 3.34
CA GLU A 72 -2.54 11.74 4.73
C GLU A 72 -3.98 12.27 4.81
N PRO A 73 -4.77 11.85 5.81
CA PRO A 73 -6.05 12.50 6.08
C PRO A 73 -5.76 13.96 6.43
N SER A 74 -6.41 14.88 5.73
CA SER A 74 -6.39 16.32 6.05
C SER A 74 -7.08 16.60 7.38
#